data_AF-A0A954FRN4-F1
#
_entry.id   AF-A0A954FRN4-F1
#
_cell.length_a   1.000
_cell.length_b   1.000
_cell.length_c   1.000
_cell.angle_alpha   90.00
_cell.angle_beta   90.00
_cell.angle_gamma   90.00
#
_symmetry.space_group_name_H-M   'P 1'
#
loop_
_entity.id
_entity.type
_entity.pdbx_description
1 polymer ?
#
loop_
_entity_poly.entity_id
_entity_poly.type
_entity_poly.pdbx_seq_one_letter_code
_entity_poly.pdbx_strand_id
1 'polypeptide(L)'
;MESLNSEDGPLPELQLTTHEPLGDESDADGLSCVICKQQIEHTYFALGDQVICSDCRDAVMAPPKGSGLVRFFKAAFVGTLAGLLGALIWYLIRVIADLEIGLVAILVGLMVGKAVYWGSSNRGGIKYQVLAVLITYGCISANYMPDILQALMNEAAQRQNAPETDTPPNTTASSDEESGGSDLDASAAAREDGSDGSQKEPELRERRDLPLIVSLILLALFTFVLALATPVLMGMESPIGLLIVGFALWEAWKFSAHRSIPITGPYETGDQGGFIEAPI
;
A
#
# COMPACT_ATOMS: atom_id res chain seq x y z
N MET A 1 79.35 49.97 5.17
CA MET A 1 79.93 48.70 4.71
C MET A 1 79.32 47.66 5.63
N GLU A 2 78.28 46.91 5.33
CA GLU A 2 77.64 46.41 4.11
C GLU A 2 76.19 46.07 4.55
N SER A 3 75.15 46.59 3.90
CA SER A 3 74.18 45.81 3.10
C SER A 3 73.60 44.55 3.74
N LEU A 4 72.34 44.60 4.19
CA LEU A 4 71.34 43.55 3.95
C LEU A 4 69.96 44.23 3.85
N ASN A 5 69.70 44.77 2.66
CA ASN A 5 68.37 45.12 2.18
C ASN A 5 67.73 43.86 1.60
N SER A 6 66.42 43.73 1.82
CA SER A 6 65.44 43.11 0.91
C SER A 6 65.55 41.61 0.66
N GLU A 7 64.54 40.84 1.09
CA GLU A 7 63.91 39.75 0.32
C GLU A 7 62.74 39.09 1.08
N ASP A 8 61.83 39.88 1.66
CA ASP A 8 60.46 39.40 1.91
C ASP A 8 59.67 39.59 0.61
N GLY A 9 59.83 38.63 -0.30
CA GLY A 9 59.10 38.59 -1.56
C GLY A 9 57.60 38.41 -1.29
N PRO A 10 56.70 39.25 -1.85
CA PRO A 10 55.28 38.99 -1.80
C PRO A 10 55.01 37.68 -2.55
N LEU A 11 54.31 36.75 -1.88
CA LEU A 11 53.82 35.52 -2.48
C LEU A 11 53.07 35.86 -3.78
N PRO A 12 53.24 35.08 -4.85
CA PRO A 12 52.63 35.37 -6.15
C PRO A 12 51.12 35.48 -5.97
N GLU A 13 50.58 36.66 -6.31
CA GLU A 13 49.15 36.85 -6.51
C GLU A 13 48.69 35.76 -7.48
N LEU A 14 47.78 34.91 -6.98
CA LEU A 14 46.94 34.06 -7.80
C LEU A 14 46.24 34.96 -8.81
N GLN A 15 46.82 35.01 -10.01
CA GLN A 15 46.18 35.56 -11.20
C GLN A 15 44.97 34.68 -11.51
N LEU A 16 43.84 34.96 -10.84
CA LEU A 16 42.53 34.54 -11.32
C LEU A 16 42.24 35.40 -12.55
N THR A 17 42.75 34.90 -13.67
CA THR A 17 42.14 34.93 -14.99
C THR A 17 41.12 36.05 -15.17
N THR A 18 41.62 37.19 -15.63
CA THR A 18 40.87 38.10 -16.50
C THR A 18 40.12 37.25 -17.53
N HIS A 19 38.80 37.19 -17.42
CA HIS A 19 37.98 36.60 -18.47
C HIS A 19 38.04 37.54 -19.67
N GLU A 20 38.76 37.09 -20.69
CA GLU A 20 38.69 37.64 -22.04
C GLU A 20 37.22 37.58 -22.47
N PRO A 21 36.55 38.73 -22.73
CA PRO A 21 35.20 38.69 -23.25
C PRO A 21 35.32 38.25 -24.70
N LEU A 22 34.96 37.00 -24.97
CA LEU A 22 34.57 36.61 -26.31
C LEU A 22 33.29 37.38 -26.63
N GLY A 23 33.47 38.53 -27.26
CA GLY A 23 32.43 39.06 -28.14
C GLY A 23 32.35 38.10 -29.33
N ASP A 24 31.29 37.29 -29.34
CA ASP A 24 30.50 37.08 -30.56
C ASP A 24 29.14 36.45 -30.18
N GLU A 25 28.11 37.29 -30.16
CA GLU A 25 26.78 37.06 -30.75
C GLU A 25 26.06 35.70 -30.62
N SER A 26 26.28 34.88 -29.58
CA SER A 26 25.39 33.74 -29.29
C SER A 26 24.25 34.15 -28.36
N ASP A 27 23.19 34.64 -29.00
CA ASP A 27 21.80 34.55 -28.56
C ASP A 27 21.46 35.28 -27.25
N ALA A 28 20.96 36.50 -27.44
CA ALA A 28 19.80 36.98 -26.70
C ALA A 28 18.57 36.07 -26.95
N ASP A 29 18.71 34.77 -26.72
CA ASP A 29 17.61 33.82 -26.61
C ASP A 29 16.95 34.12 -25.27
N GLY A 30 16.10 35.14 -25.26
CA GLY A 30 15.25 35.46 -24.12
C GLY A 30 14.60 34.18 -23.60
N LEU A 31 14.58 34.01 -22.28
CA LEU A 31 14.08 32.80 -21.63
C LEU A 31 12.71 32.43 -22.21
N SER A 32 12.60 31.24 -22.80
CA SER A 32 11.34 30.76 -23.37
C SER A 32 10.63 29.82 -22.41
N CYS A 33 9.31 29.99 -22.27
CA CYS A 33 8.52 29.12 -21.41
C CYS A 33 8.46 27.69 -21.97
N VAL A 34 8.68 26.67 -21.14
CA VAL A 34 8.65 25.25 -21.60
C VAL A 34 7.26 24.80 -22.08
N ILE A 35 6.18 25.43 -21.59
CA ILE A 35 4.79 25.04 -21.87
C ILE A 35 4.25 25.75 -23.12
N CYS A 36 4.21 27.08 -23.13
CA CYS A 36 3.66 27.85 -24.25
C CYS A 36 4.69 28.22 -25.33
N LYS A 37 5.99 27.96 -25.08
CA LYS A 37 7.11 28.30 -25.97
C LYS A 37 7.24 29.79 -26.31
N GLN A 38 6.56 30.65 -25.56
CA GLN A 38 6.64 32.10 -25.72
C GLN A 38 7.83 32.66 -24.93
N GLN A 39 8.42 33.73 -25.45
CA GLN A 39 9.54 34.44 -24.83
C GLN A 39 9.06 35.25 -23.61
N ILE A 40 9.82 35.20 -22.51
CA ILE A 40 9.46 35.83 -21.23
C ILE A 40 10.21 37.17 -21.11
N GLU A 41 9.47 38.27 -20.97
CA GLU A 41 10.03 39.63 -20.99
C GLU A 41 10.30 40.24 -19.60
N HIS A 42 9.59 39.80 -18.56
CA HIS A 42 9.66 40.45 -17.23
C HIS A 42 9.77 39.48 -16.07
N THR A 43 8.88 38.49 -15.97
CA THR A 43 8.79 37.62 -14.79
C THR A 43 8.68 36.16 -15.19
N TYR A 44 9.54 35.32 -14.60
CA TYR A 44 9.49 33.88 -14.74
C TYR A 44 9.40 33.16 -13.40
N PHE A 45 8.96 31.91 -13.44
CA PHE A 45 8.95 31.00 -12.31
C PHE A 45 9.73 29.74 -12.67
N ALA A 46 10.45 29.17 -11.70
CA ALA A 46 11.16 27.92 -11.90
C ALA A 46 10.33 26.74 -11.39
N LEU A 47 10.23 25.69 -12.19
CA LEU A 47 9.57 24.42 -11.90
C LEU A 47 10.65 23.32 -11.93
N GLY A 48 11.44 23.23 -10.86
CA GLY A 48 12.72 22.51 -10.90
C GLY A 48 13.69 23.23 -11.85
N ASP A 49 14.25 22.51 -12.81
CA ASP A 49 15.22 23.06 -13.79
C ASP A 49 14.55 23.71 -15.02
N GLN A 50 13.23 23.82 -15.04
CA GLN A 50 12.46 24.35 -16.16
C GLN A 50 11.86 25.72 -15.82
N VAL A 51 11.75 26.60 -16.82
CA VAL A 51 11.16 27.94 -16.63
C VAL A 51 9.75 28.04 -17.22
N ILE A 52 8.84 28.70 -16.49
CA ILE A 52 7.45 28.93 -16.88
C ILE A 52 7.04 30.40 -16.71
N CYS A 53 6.15 30.90 -17.58
CA CYS A 53 5.53 32.22 -17.43
C CYS A 53 4.38 32.22 -16.40
N SER A 54 3.89 33.41 -16.01
CA SER A 54 2.77 33.57 -15.08
C SER A 54 1.48 32.86 -15.54
N ASP A 55 1.13 32.99 -16.83
CA ASP A 55 -0.11 32.39 -17.34
C ASP A 55 -0.04 30.86 -17.32
N CYS A 56 1.13 30.30 -17.63
CA CYS A 56 1.35 28.87 -17.57
C CYS A 56 1.40 28.35 -16.13
N ARG A 57 1.95 29.12 -15.18
CA ARG A 57 1.89 28.82 -13.75
C ARG A 57 0.43 28.72 -13.30
N ASP A 58 -0.38 29.71 -13.62
CA ASP A 58 -1.77 29.75 -13.19
C ASP A 58 -2.59 28.64 -13.84
N ALA A 59 -2.31 28.30 -15.10
CA ALA A 59 -2.90 27.15 -15.77
C ALA A 59 -2.53 25.81 -15.11
N VAL A 60 -1.32 25.68 -14.58
CA VAL A 60 -0.85 24.47 -13.86
C VAL A 60 -1.40 24.42 -12.43
N MET A 61 -1.52 25.57 -11.76
CA MET A 61 -2.09 25.68 -10.42
C MET A 61 -3.63 25.59 -10.42
N ALA A 62 -4.26 25.78 -11.58
CA ALA A 62 -5.71 25.70 -11.71
C ALA A 62 -6.23 24.34 -11.20
N PRO A 63 -7.35 24.34 -10.44
CA PRO A 63 -7.93 23.11 -9.97
C PRO A 63 -8.27 22.21 -11.17
N PRO A 64 -8.10 20.88 -11.01
CA PRO A 64 -8.43 19.94 -12.06
C PRO A 64 -9.84 20.13 -12.60
N LYS A 65 -9.98 19.94 -13.92
CA LYS A 65 -11.28 19.62 -14.51
C LYS A 65 -11.60 18.14 -14.26
N GLY A 66 -12.83 17.83 -13.84
CA GLY A 66 -13.36 16.47 -13.67
C GLY A 66 -13.53 15.97 -12.23
N SER A 67 -14.30 14.88 -12.06
CA SER A 67 -14.62 14.30 -10.76
C SER A 67 -13.45 13.52 -10.17
N GLY A 68 -13.12 13.80 -8.90
CA GLY A 68 -12.10 13.03 -8.15
C GLY A 68 -12.49 11.56 -7.96
N LEU A 69 -13.78 11.25 -7.94
CA LEU A 69 -14.29 9.88 -7.76
C LEU A 69 -13.98 9.00 -8.97
N VAL A 70 -14.10 9.54 -10.19
CA VAL A 70 -13.76 8.81 -11.42
C VAL A 70 -12.28 8.42 -11.44
N ARG A 71 -11.40 9.33 -11.00
CA ARG A 71 -9.96 9.05 -10.87
C ARG A 71 -9.68 7.98 -9.83
N PHE A 72 -10.39 8.01 -8.70
CA PHE A 72 -10.26 7.01 -7.65
C PHE A 72 -10.63 5.61 -8.15
N PHE A 73 -11.80 5.43 -8.77
CA PHE A 73 -12.19 4.13 -9.31
C PHE A 73 -11.30 3.65 -10.45
N LYS A 74 -10.85 4.56 -11.32
CA LYS A 74 -9.86 4.24 -12.35
C LYS A 74 -8.55 3.74 -11.72
N ALA A 75 -8.05 4.43 -10.70
CA ALA A 75 -6.83 4.02 -9.98
C ALA A 75 -6.98 2.67 -9.29
N ALA A 76 -8.13 2.42 -8.64
CA ALA A 76 -8.43 1.15 -8.01
C ALA A 76 -8.45 0.01 -9.03
N PHE A 77 -9.17 0.18 -10.14
CA PHE A 77 -9.26 -0.84 -11.19
C PHE A 77 -7.90 -1.18 -11.81
N VAL A 78 -7.12 -0.16 -12.17
CA VAL A 78 -5.78 -0.34 -12.76
C VAL A 78 -4.82 -0.98 -11.74
N GLY A 79 -4.90 -0.60 -10.46
CA GLY A 79 -4.13 -1.20 -9.38
C GLY A 79 -4.47 -2.66 -9.16
N THR A 80 -5.75 -3.03 -9.10
CA THR A 80 -6.20 -4.42 -8.95
C THR A 80 -5.77 -5.28 -10.14
N LEU A 81 -5.89 -4.76 -11.37
CA LEU A 81 -5.45 -5.47 -12.56
C LEU A 81 -3.93 -5.74 -12.54
N ALA A 82 -3.14 -4.76 -12.12
CA ALA A 82 -1.71 -4.95 -11.89
C ALA A 82 -1.45 -6.00 -10.81
N GLY A 83 -2.20 -6.00 -9.71
CA GLY A 83 -2.09 -7.02 -8.67
C GLY A 83 -2.34 -8.44 -9.19
N LEU A 84 -3.37 -8.64 -10.03
CA LEU A 84 -3.66 -9.93 -10.66
C LEU A 84 -2.57 -10.39 -11.61
N LEU A 85 -2.01 -9.47 -12.41
CA LEU A 85 -0.84 -9.77 -13.25
C LEU A 85 0.37 -10.15 -12.40
N GLY A 86 0.57 -9.47 -11.27
CA GLY A 86 1.62 -9.79 -10.30
C GLY A 86 1.47 -11.19 -9.71
N ALA A 87 0.24 -11.57 -9.34
CA ALA A 87 -0.08 -12.91 -8.85
C ALA A 87 0.17 -13.99 -9.92
N LEU A 88 -0.16 -13.70 -11.18
CA LEU A 88 0.15 -14.61 -12.29
C LEU A 88 1.66 -14.81 -12.46
N ILE A 89 2.44 -13.71 -12.43
CA ILE A 89 3.90 -13.76 -12.49
C ILE A 89 4.45 -14.58 -11.31
N TRP A 90 3.91 -14.36 -10.11
CA TRP A 90 4.29 -15.10 -8.92
C TRP A 90 4.06 -16.62 -9.08
N TYR A 91 2.88 -17.01 -9.56
CA TYR A 91 2.56 -18.42 -9.79
C TYR A 91 3.51 -19.06 -10.81
N LEU A 92 3.81 -18.37 -11.92
CA LEU A 92 4.73 -18.87 -12.94
C LEU A 92 6.15 -19.06 -12.41
N ILE A 93 6.65 -18.11 -11.61
CA ILE A 93 7.98 -18.22 -10.99
C ILE A 93 8.02 -19.38 -9.99
N ARG A 94 6.97 -19.53 -9.17
CA ARG A 94 6.89 -20.60 -8.17
C ARG A 94 6.94 -22.00 -8.80
N VAL A 95 6.29 -22.20 -9.95
CA VAL A 95 6.27 -23.50 -10.64
C VAL A 95 7.60 -23.82 -11.32
N ILE A 96 8.37 -22.80 -11.74
CA ILE A 96 9.57 -23.00 -12.57
C ILE A 96 10.86 -22.97 -11.76
N ALA A 97 10.96 -22.11 -10.75
CA ALA A 97 12.26 -21.68 -10.23
C ALA A 97 12.52 -21.93 -8.74
N ASP A 98 11.54 -22.43 -7.97
CA ASP A 98 11.65 -22.70 -6.52
C ASP A 98 12.34 -21.57 -5.72
N LEU A 99 12.22 -20.33 -6.21
CA LEU A 99 12.93 -19.17 -5.68
C LEU A 99 12.26 -18.67 -4.40
N GLU A 100 13.08 -18.18 -3.46
CA GLU A 100 12.59 -17.64 -2.20
C GLU A 100 11.58 -16.50 -2.42
N ILE A 101 10.43 -16.64 -1.76
CA ILE A 101 9.14 -15.97 -2.03
C ILE A 101 9.22 -14.44 -1.92
N GLY A 102 10.24 -13.92 -1.25
CA GLY A 102 10.32 -12.53 -0.84
C GLY A 102 10.54 -11.52 -1.96
N LEU A 103 11.42 -11.79 -2.92
CA LEU A 103 11.77 -10.80 -3.96
C LEU A 103 10.57 -10.47 -4.87
N VAL A 104 9.70 -11.44 -5.10
CA VAL A 104 8.51 -11.25 -5.95
C VAL A 104 7.50 -10.31 -5.28
N ALA A 105 7.40 -10.31 -3.94
CA ALA A 105 6.52 -9.39 -3.22
C ALA A 105 6.90 -7.92 -3.47
N ILE A 106 8.20 -7.61 -3.51
CA ILE A 106 8.71 -6.27 -3.81
C ILE A 106 8.33 -5.86 -5.23
N LEU A 107 8.53 -6.76 -6.21
CA LEU A 107 8.16 -6.52 -7.60
C LEU A 107 6.67 -6.21 -7.74
N VAL A 108 5.80 -6.99 -7.08
CA VAL A 108 4.35 -6.78 -7.10
C VAL A 108 3.99 -5.44 -6.45
N GLY A 109 4.56 -5.11 -5.30
CA GLY A 109 4.31 -3.84 -4.62
C GLY A 109 4.68 -2.62 -5.48
N LEU A 110 5.84 -2.68 -6.16
CA LEU A 110 6.27 -1.66 -7.12
C LEU A 110 5.30 -1.53 -8.30
N MET A 111 4.88 -2.67 -8.86
CA MET A 111 3.99 -2.70 -10.02
C MET A 111 2.61 -2.13 -9.69
N VAL A 112 2.04 -2.53 -8.55
CA VAL A 112 0.75 -2.03 -8.05
C VAL A 112 0.84 -0.54 -7.71
N GLY A 113 1.87 -0.11 -6.98
CA GLY A 113 2.05 1.30 -6.61
C GLY A 113 2.14 2.22 -7.83
N LYS A 114 2.90 1.81 -8.86
CA LYS A 114 3.03 2.56 -10.12
C LYS A 114 1.73 2.55 -10.93
N ALA A 115 1.02 1.44 -10.95
CA ALA A 115 -0.29 1.31 -11.62
C ALA A 115 -1.34 2.22 -10.98
N VAL A 116 -1.42 2.28 -9.65
CA VAL A 116 -2.33 3.18 -8.91
C VAL A 116 -1.94 4.64 -9.15
N TYR A 117 -0.65 4.98 -9.13
CA TYR A 117 -0.18 6.34 -9.42
C TYR A 117 -0.59 6.79 -10.82
N TRP A 118 -0.36 5.97 -11.84
CA TRP A 118 -0.76 6.26 -13.21
C TRP A 118 -2.29 6.35 -13.37
N GLY A 119 -3.03 5.43 -12.75
CA GLY A 119 -4.49 5.45 -12.72
C GLY A 119 -5.07 6.71 -12.06
N SER A 120 -4.35 7.27 -11.07
CA SER A 120 -4.70 8.53 -10.38
C SER A 120 -4.42 9.80 -11.21
N SER A 121 -4.01 9.66 -12.47
CA SER A 121 -3.59 10.77 -13.35
C SER A 121 -2.36 11.52 -12.82
N ASN A 122 -1.33 10.78 -12.36
CA ASN A 122 -0.05 11.30 -11.86
C ASN A 122 -0.16 12.25 -10.66
N ARG A 123 -1.30 12.28 -9.97
CA ARG A 123 -1.50 13.16 -8.83
C ARG A 123 -0.98 12.53 -7.55
N GLY A 124 -1.21 11.25 -7.30
CA GLY A 124 -0.85 10.67 -6.01
C GLY A 124 -1.48 11.44 -4.82
N GLY A 125 -1.01 11.12 -3.62
CA GLY A 125 -1.50 11.69 -2.36
C GLY A 125 -2.04 10.62 -1.41
N ILE A 126 -2.27 10.98 -0.15
CA ILE A 126 -2.48 10.02 0.95
C ILE A 126 -3.59 8.99 0.64
N LYS A 127 -4.70 9.42 0.03
CA LYS A 127 -5.80 8.50 -0.34
C LYS A 127 -5.35 7.43 -1.33
N TYR A 128 -4.53 7.80 -2.31
CA TYR A 128 -4.00 6.86 -3.30
C TYR A 128 -2.86 6.01 -2.73
N GLN A 129 -2.11 6.54 -1.75
CA GLN A 129 -1.11 5.76 -1.02
C GLN A 129 -1.73 4.66 -0.17
N VAL A 130 -2.74 5.00 0.62
CA VAL A 130 -3.52 4.02 1.39
C VAL A 130 -4.14 3.00 0.44
N LEU A 131 -4.74 3.44 -0.67
CA LEU A 131 -5.29 2.51 -1.67
C LEU A 131 -4.24 1.55 -2.24
N ALA A 132 -3.06 2.05 -2.61
CA ALA A 132 -1.97 1.22 -3.13
C ALA A 132 -1.48 0.19 -2.10
N VAL A 133 -1.34 0.60 -0.84
CA VAL A 133 -0.97 -0.30 0.26
C VAL A 133 -2.06 -1.36 0.49
N LEU A 134 -3.33 -0.98 0.52
CA LEU A 134 -4.44 -1.91 0.70
C LEU A 134 -4.52 -2.95 -0.42
N ILE A 135 -4.37 -2.54 -1.68
CA ILE A 135 -4.37 -3.46 -2.82
C ILE A 135 -3.15 -4.40 -2.73
N THR A 136 -1.96 -3.85 -2.48
CA THR A 136 -0.72 -4.64 -2.36
C THR A 136 -0.84 -5.67 -1.25
N TYR A 137 -1.32 -5.23 -0.09
CA TYR A 137 -1.52 -6.09 1.06
C TYR A 137 -2.56 -7.17 0.80
N GLY A 138 -3.69 -6.83 0.18
CA GLY A 138 -4.70 -7.80 -0.23
C GLY A 138 -4.16 -8.84 -1.22
N CYS A 139 -3.33 -8.44 -2.18
CA CYS A 139 -2.66 -9.37 -3.10
C CYS A 139 -1.70 -10.31 -2.37
N ILE A 140 -0.90 -9.78 -1.45
CA ILE A 140 0.03 -10.57 -0.64
C ILE A 140 -0.75 -11.59 0.21
N SER A 141 -1.79 -11.14 0.93
CA SER A 141 -2.66 -12.03 1.73
C SER A 141 -3.33 -13.12 0.90
N ALA A 142 -3.88 -12.77 -0.27
CA ALA A 142 -4.52 -13.73 -1.16
C ALA A 142 -3.56 -14.83 -1.62
N ASN A 143 -2.28 -14.48 -1.76
CA ASN A 143 -1.24 -15.38 -2.21
C ASN A 143 -0.82 -16.43 -1.15
N TYR A 144 -0.95 -16.12 0.14
CA TYR A 144 -0.68 -17.07 1.23
C TYR A 144 -1.84 -18.06 1.49
N MET A 145 -3.04 -17.76 1.01
CA MET A 145 -4.23 -18.59 1.21
C MET A 145 -4.08 -20.06 0.74
N PRO A 146 -3.57 -20.38 -0.47
CA PRO A 146 -3.47 -21.76 -0.92
C PRO A 146 -2.55 -22.62 -0.04
N ASP A 147 -1.51 -22.04 0.54
CA ASP A 147 -0.56 -22.78 1.39
C ASP A 147 -1.19 -23.16 2.73
N ILE A 148 -1.96 -22.24 3.32
CA ILE A 148 -2.71 -22.48 4.56
C ILE A 148 -3.80 -23.53 4.36
N LEU A 149 -4.54 -23.44 3.25
CA LEU A 149 -5.63 -24.38 2.98
C LEU A 149 -5.10 -25.81 2.82
N GLN A 150 -3.94 -25.96 2.14
CA GLN A 150 -3.26 -27.24 2.02
C GLN A 150 -2.74 -27.77 3.37
N ALA A 151 -2.19 -26.91 4.22
CA ALA A 151 -1.75 -27.29 5.57
C ALA A 151 -2.92 -27.85 6.40
N LEU A 152 -4.05 -27.15 6.43
CA LEU A 152 -5.25 -27.59 7.15
C LEU A 152 -5.85 -28.88 6.59
N MET A 153 -5.88 -29.04 5.26
CA MET A 153 -6.36 -30.27 4.63
C MET A 153 -5.48 -31.47 4.96
N ASN A 154 -4.16 -31.28 5.00
CA ASN A 154 -3.20 -32.32 5.36
C ASN A 154 -3.30 -32.71 6.84
N GLU A 155 -3.48 -31.75 7.75
CA GLU A 155 -3.72 -32.03 9.17
C GLU A 155 -5.05 -32.77 9.39
N ALA A 156 -6.12 -32.39 8.70
CA ALA A 156 -7.41 -33.08 8.77
C ALA A 156 -7.31 -34.52 8.23
N ALA A 157 -6.59 -34.72 7.14
CA ALA A 157 -6.30 -36.04 6.59
C ALA A 157 -5.41 -36.87 7.54
N GLN A 158 -4.42 -36.28 8.20
CA GLN A 158 -3.58 -36.96 9.18
C GLN A 158 -4.34 -37.33 10.45
N ARG A 159 -5.25 -36.47 10.93
CA ARG A 159 -6.13 -36.79 12.08
C ARG A 159 -7.08 -37.96 11.79
N GLN A 160 -7.44 -38.18 10.53
CA GLN A 160 -8.24 -39.35 10.12
C GLN A 160 -7.43 -40.64 9.98
N ASN A 161 -6.12 -40.55 9.73
CA ASN A 161 -5.22 -41.69 9.57
C ASN A 161 -4.42 -42.02 10.84
N ALA A 162 -4.55 -41.21 11.91
CA ALA A 162 -3.99 -41.54 13.21
C ALA A 162 -4.75 -42.74 13.79
N PRO A 163 -4.08 -43.85 14.11
CA PRO A 163 -4.74 -44.99 14.71
C PRO A 163 -5.26 -44.59 16.10
N GLU A 164 -6.56 -44.73 16.33
CA GLU A 164 -7.17 -44.75 17.65
C GLU A 164 -6.41 -45.76 18.50
N THR A 165 -5.49 -45.28 19.32
CA THR A 165 -4.87 -46.09 20.36
C THR A 165 -5.80 -45.98 21.57
N ASP A 166 -6.95 -46.65 21.46
CA ASP A 166 -7.79 -46.97 22.60
C ASP A 166 -7.03 -47.97 23.49
N THR A 167 -6.67 -47.55 24.71
CA THR A 167 -6.98 -48.26 25.96
C THR A 167 -6.40 -47.48 27.16
N PRO A 168 -7.21 -47.13 28.18
CA PRO A 168 -6.74 -46.50 29.40
C PRO A 168 -6.22 -47.54 30.40
N PRO A 169 -5.19 -47.25 31.22
CA PRO A 169 -4.98 -47.98 32.47
C PRO A 169 -5.56 -47.16 33.62
N ASN A 170 -6.65 -47.69 34.17
CA ASN A 170 -7.08 -47.38 35.53
C ASN A 170 -6.08 -48.01 36.51
N THR A 171 -5.53 -47.25 37.47
CA THR A 171 -5.01 -47.77 38.75
C THR A 171 -5.10 -46.66 39.82
N THR A 172 -6.24 -46.70 40.52
CA THR A 172 -6.50 -46.54 41.96
C THR A 172 -5.41 -45.98 42.90
N ALA A 173 -5.75 -44.88 43.59
CA ALA A 173 -5.53 -44.61 45.03
C ALA A 173 -6.34 -43.33 45.40
N SER A 174 -7.61 -43.45 45.81
CA SER A 174 -8.11 -43.51 47.20
C SER A 174 -8.01 -42.20 48.00
N SER A 175 -9.15 -41.57 48.25
CA SER A 175 -9.57 -41.01 49.55
C SER A 175 -11.10 -40.87 49.57
N ASP A 176 -11.71 -41.65 50.46
CA ASP A 176 -13.12 -41.69 50.81
C ASP A 176 -13.62 -40.40 51.52
N GLU A 177 -14.92 -40.13 51.40
CA GLU A 177 -15.88 -39.58 52.40
C GLU A 177 -17.15 -39.12 51.60
N GLU A 178 -18.24 -39.90 51.50
CA GLU A 178 -19.34 -40.05 52.49
C GLU A 178 -20.09 -38.71 52.71
N SER A 179 -21.41 -38.50 52.61
CA SER A 179 -22.64 -39.32 52.57
C SER A 179 -23.86 -38.38 52.31
N GLY A 180 -24.99 -38.96 51.85
CA GLY A 180 -26.37 -38.41 51.94
C GLY A 180 -27.00 -38.16 50.56
N GLY A 181 -27.88 -39.02 49.99
CA GLY A 181 -29.18 -39.47 50.51
C GLY A 181 -30.18 -38.30 50.42
N SER A 182 -31.32 -38.30 49.72
CA SER A 182 -32.28 -39.35 49.37
C SER A 182 -33.32 -38.82 48.35
N ASP A 183 -33.76 -39.71 47.46
CA ASP A 183 -35.12 -39.96 46.95
C ASP A 183 -36.10 -38.84 46.49
N LEU A 184 -36.49 -38.98 45.22
CA LEU A 184 -37.85 -39.08 44.64
C LEU A 184 -38.96 -38.13 45.14
N ASP A 185 -39.58 -37.41 44.21
CA ASP A 185 -41.05 -37.45 44.09
C ASP A 185 -41.56 -37.03 42.70
N ALA A 186 -42.55 -37.79 42.22
CA ALA A 186 -43.26 -37.63 40.97
C ALA A 186 -44.73 -37.32 41.25
N SER A 187 -45.35 -36.42 40.50
CA SER A 187 -46.80 -36.39 40.22
C SER A 187 -47.07 -35.28 39.19
N ALA A 188 -47.52 -35.58 37.97
CA ALA A 188 -48.95 -35.70 37.58
C ALA A 188 -49.72 -34.38 37.78
N ALA A 189 -50.61 -33.90 36.93
CA ALA A 189 -51.20 -34.29 35.66
C ALA A 189 -52.00 -33.05 35.20
N ALA A 190 -52.26 -32.90 33.90
CA ALA A 190 -53.59 -32.52 33.39
C ALA A 190 -53.53 -32.36 31.87
N ARG A 191 -54.26 -33.25 31.19
CA ARG A 191 -54.72 -33.14 29.81
C ARG A 191 -56.09 -32.47 29.82
N GLU A 192 -56.35 -31.57 28.87
CA GLU A 192 -57.61 -31.31 28.16
C GLU A 192 -57.16 -30.73 26.81
N ASP A 193 -57.13 -31.44 25.68
CA ASP A 193 -58.18 -31.95 24.79
C ASP A 193 -59.30 -30.96 24.41
N GLY A 194 -59.44 -30.74 23.10
CA GLY A 194 -60.72 -30.40 22.48
C GLY A 194 -60.82 -29.07 21.72
N SER A 195 -61.06 -29.21 20.40
CA SER A 195 -62.02 -28.41 19.60
C SER A 195 -61.54 -27.00 19.17
N ASP A 196 -61.81 -26.45 17.98
CA ASP A 196 -62.43 -26.81 16.70
C ASP A 196 -62.16 -25.56 15.82
N GLY A 197 -62.26 -25.71 14.50
CA GLY A 197 -61.60 -24.87 13.49
C GLY A 197 -62.07 -23.43 13.35
N SER A 198 -61.24 -22.65 12.67
CA SER A 198 -61.70 -21.76 11.60
C SER A 198 -60.55 -21.33 10.71
N GLN A 199 -60.74 -21.51 9.41
CA GLN A 199 -59.81 -21.21 8.34
C GLN A 199 -59.47 -19.71 8.27
N LYS A 200 -58.19 -19.38 8.03
CA LYS A 200 -57.72 -18.25 7.22
C LYS A 200 -56.20 -18.37 6.97
N GLU A 201 -55.81 -19.05 5.90
CA GLU A 201 -54.66 -18.61 5.10
C GLU A 201 -55.17 -17.50 4.16
N PRO A 202 -54.37 -16.53 3.68
CA PRO A 202 -52.91 -16.43 3.69
C PRO A 202 -52.41 -15.11 4.34
N GLU A 203 -51.10 -14.96 4.58
CA GLU A 203 -50.29 -13.73 4.46
C GLU A 203 -49.09 -13.74 5.43
N LEU A 204 -47.93 -13.36 4.88
CA LEU A 204 -46.63 -13.14 5.52
C LEU A 204 -45.81 -14.38 5.94
N ARG A 205 -45.31 -15.05 4.91
CA ARG A 205 -43.88 -15.38 4.83
C ARG A 205 -43.03 -14.12 5.07
N GLU A 206 -42.82 -13.71 6.32
CA GLU A 206 -41.84 -12.67 6.61
C GLU A 206 -41.29 -12.79 8.04
N ARG A 207 -40.53 -13.85 8.30
CA ARG A 207 -39.56 -13.81 9.39
C ARG A 207 -38.40 -14.76 9.14
N ARG A 208 -37.25 -14.14 8.86
CA ARG A 208 -35.90 -14.61 9.24
C ARG A 208 -35.08 -15.41 8.22
N ASP A 209 -35.08 -15.00 6.96
CA ASP A 209 -34.04 -15.43 5.99
C ASP A 209 -32.91 -14.39 5.78
N LEU A 210 -32.95 -13.28 6.54
CA LEU A 210 -31.87 -12.30 6.60
C LEU A 210 -30.67 -12.59 7.55
N PRO A 211 -30.59 -13.65 8.39
CA PRO A 211 -29.41 -13.85 9.24
C PRO A 211 -28.33 -14.74 8.60
N LEU A 212 -28.63 -15.55 7.58
CA LEU A 212 -27.64 -16.47 7.01
C LEU A 212 -26.71 -15.75 6.04
N ILE A 213 -27.26 -14.95 5.12
CA ILE A 213 -26.44 -14.16 4.17
C ILE A 213 -25.64 -13.10 4.94
N VAL A 214 -26.24 -12.43 5.91
CA VAL A 214 -25.51 -11.46 6.76
C VAL A 214 -24.47 -12.16 7.61
N SER A 215 -24.76 -13.33 8.20
CA SER A 215 -23.75 -14.09 8.96
C SER A 215 -22.65 -14.65 8.06
N LEU A 216 -22.94 -15.07 6.83
CA LEU A 216 -21.93 -15.51 5.87
C LEU A 216 -21.08 -14.32 5.39
N ILE A 217 -21.68 -13.15 5.17
CA ILE A 217 -20.94 -11.92 4.85
C ILE A 217 -20.07 -11.51 6.03
N LEU A 218 -20.59 -11.51 7.27
CA LEU A 218 -19.82 -11.19 8.46
C LEU A 218 -18.71 -12.21 8.73
N LEU A 219 -18.97 -13.51 8.51
CA LEU A 219 -17.96 -14.57 8.57
C LEU A 219 -16.91 -14.40 7.47
N ALA A 220 -17.32 -14.11 6.23
CA ALA A 220 -16.41 -13.84 5.12
C ALA A 220 -15.57 -12.59 5.37
N LEU A 221 -16.15 -11.55 5.97
CA LEU A 221 -15.47 -10.31 6.31
C LEU A 221 -14.52 -10.53 7.51
N PHE A 222 -14.94 -11.30 8.51
CA PHE A 222 -14.11 -11.70 9.64
C PHE A 222 -12.94 -12.59 9.21
N THR A 223 -13.17 -13.60 8.37
CA THR A 223 -12.12 -14.45 7.78
C THR A 223 -11.23 -13.66 6.83
N PHE A 224 -11.77 -12.70 6.07
CA PHE A 224 -10.99 -11.76 5.28
C PHE A 224 -10.09 -10.89 6.18
N VAL A 225 -10.61 -10.36 7.29
CA VAL A 225 -9.82 -9.58 8.27
C VAL A 225 -8.75 -10.44 8.95
N LEU A 226 -9.04 -11.71 9.27
CA LEU A 226 -8.05 -12.64 9.79
C LEU A 226 -7.00 -13.02 8.73
N ALA A 227 -7.40 -13.21 7.46
CA ALA A 227 -6.49 -13.42 6.33
C ALA A 227 -5.67 -12.16 6.00
N LEU A 228 -6.17 -10.99 6.38
CA LEU A 228 -5.37 -9.78 6.42
C LEU A 228 -4.42 -9.78 7.63
N ALA A 229 -4.61 -10.54 8.70
CA ALA A 229 -3.61 -10.62 9.78
C ALA A 229 -2.53 -11.68 9.52
N THR A 230 -2.76 -12.64 8.61
CA THR A 230 -1.85 -13.77 8.37
C THR A 230 -0.44 -13.39 7.90
N PRO A 231 -0.20 -12.38 7.03
CA PRO A 231 1.17 -12.04 6.63
C PRO A 231 2.00 -11.55 7.81
N VAL A 232 1.37 -10.86 8.76
CA VAL A 232 2.02 -10.36 9.97
C VAL A 232 2.30 -11.51 10.93
N LEU A 233 1.33 -12.39 11.15
CA LEU A 233 1.48 -13.57 12.02
C LEU A 233 2.57 -14.52 11.50
N MET A 234 2.58 -14.83 10.21
CA MET A 234 3.62 -15.66 9.58
C MET A 234 4.97 -14.95 9.56
N GLY A 235 5.00 -13.62 9.41
CA GLY A 235 6.21 -12.82 9.51
C GLY A 235 6.85 -12.81 10.91
N MET A 236 6.11 -13.11 11.97
CA MET A 236 6.68 -13.18 13.33
C MET A 236 7.57 -14.42 13.53
N GLU A 237 7.32 -15.51 12.78
CA GLU A 237 8.16 -16.70 12.80
C GLU A 237 9.43 -16.53 11.95
N SER A 238 9.41 -15.60 10.99
CA SER A 238 10.51 -15.30 10.07
C SER A 238 10.69 -13.79 9.93
N PRO A 239 11.57 -13.14 10.73
CA PRO A 239 11.73 -11.69 10.74
C PRO A 239 12.10 -11.12 9.36
N ILE A 240 12.77 -11.92 8.53
CA ILE A 240 13.13 -11.58 7.14
C ILE A 240 11.86 -11.41 6.28
N GLY A 241 10.88 -12.29 6.42
CA GLY A 241 9.61 -12.20 5.67
C GLY A 241 8.83 -10.94 6.01
N LEU A 242 8.79 -10.57 7.30
CA LEU A 242 8.14 -9.35 7.76
C LEU A 242 8.81 -8.09 7.19
N LEU A 243 10.15 -8.05 7.17
CA LEU A 243 10.89 -6.94 6.57
C LEU A 243 10.61 -6.80 5.07
N ILE A 244 10.50 -7.92 4.35
CA ILE A 244 10.22 -7.91 2.91
C ILE A 244 8.81 -7.42 2.61
N VAL A 245 7.80 -7.89 3.35
CA VAL A 245 6.42 -7.39 3.23
C VAL A 245 6.39 -5.90 3.57
N GLY A 246 7.05 -5.49 4.66
CA GLY A 246 7.19 -4.08 5.03
C GLY A 246 7.82 -3.24 3.92
N PHE A 247 8.87 -3.74 3.28
CA PHE A 247 9.54 -3.06 2.18
C PHE A 247 8.64 -2.95 0.93
N ALA A 248 7.90 -4.01 0.58
CA ALA A 248 6.95 -3.98 -0.53
C ALA A 248 5.83 -2.95 -0.30
N LEU A 249 5.31 -2.86 0.93
CA LEU A 249 4.30 -1.87 1.31
C LEU A 249 4.87 -0.45 1.29
N TRP A 250 6.09 -0.29 1.81
CA TRP A 250 6.79 1.00 1.82
C TRP A 250 7.06 1.51 0.41
N GLU A 251 7.50 0.64 -0.50
CA GLU A 251 7.70 0.99 -1.90
C GLU A 251 6.37 1.35 -2.58
N ALA A 252 5.31 0.57 -2.38
CA ALA A 252 3.98 0.89 -2.91
C ALA A 252 3.50 2.28 -2.43
N TRP A 253 3.74 2.61 -1.16
CA TRP A 253 3.43 3.91 -0.56
C TRP A 253 4.25 5.07 -1.17
N LYS A 254 5.55 4.86 -1.34
CA LYS A 254 6.47 5.88 -1.88
C LYS A 254 6.16 6.20 -3.34
N PHE A 255 5.86 5.19 -4.15
CA PHE A 255 5.59 5.39 -5.58
C PHE A 255 4.23 6.05 -5.86
N SER A 256 3.26 5.90 -4.96
CA SER A 256 1.96 6.55 -5.04
C SER A 256 1.91 7.95 -4.39
N ALA A 257 3.04 8.43 -3.87
CA ALA A 257 3.17 9.75 -3.28
C ALA A 257 2.97 10.88 -4.30
N HIS A 258 2.38 11.99 -3.84
CA HIS A 258 2.28 13.21 -4.63
C HIS A 258 3.68 13.79 -4.84
N ARG A 259 4.05 14.07 -6.09
CA ARG A 259 5.26 14.84 -6.42
C ARG A 259 4.82 16.25 -6.82
N SER A 260 4.74 17.15 -5.85
CA SER A 260 4.66 18.58 -6.15
C SER A 260 6.06 19.04 -6.51
N ILE A 261 6.29 19.39 -7.78
CA ILE A 261 7.50 20.11 -8.14
C ILE A 261 7.32 21.54 -7.59
N PRO A 262 8.14 21.99 -6.63
CA PRO A 262 7.98 23.32 -6.06
C PRO A 262 8.15 24.35 -7.17
N ILE A 263 7.19 25.27 -7.26
CA ILE A 263 7.29 26.43 -8.15
C ILE A 263 7.94 27.55 -7.34
N THR A 264 9.18 27.89 -7.65
CA THR A 264 9.91 29.00 -7.01
C THR A 264 9.86 30.26 -7.87
N GLY A 265 10.10 31.42 -7.25
CA GLY A 265 9.94 32.75 -7.85
C GLY A 265 8.80 33.55 -7.20
N PRO A 266 8.47 34.76 -7.68
CA PRO A 266 8.82 35.32 -8.99
C PRO A 266 10.28 35.74 -9.12
N TYR A 267 10.88 35.49 -10.28
CA TYR A 267 12.21 35.98 -10.67
C TYR A 267 12.05 36.96 -11.82
N GLU A 268 12.86 38.03 -11.83
CA GLU A 268 12.83 39.05 -12.89
C GLU A 268 13.89 38.77 -13.96
N THR A 269 13.53 38.94 -15.23
CA THR A 269 14.45 38.80 -16.37
C THR A 269 15.38 40.02 -16.41
N GLY A 270 16.49 39.94 -15.67
CA GLY A 270 17.47 41.01 -15.53
C GLY A 270 18.37 40.86 -14.31
N ASP A 271 17.95 40.05 -13.33
CA ASP A 271 18.82 39.64 -12.22
C ASP A 271 19.76 38.55 -12.72
N GLN A 272 21.03 38.86 -12.91
CA GLN A 272 22.10 37.91 -13.25
C GLN A 272 22.44 36.97 -12.07
N GLY A 273 21.42 36.51 -11.35
CA GLY A 273 21.53 35.50 -10.32
C GLY A 273 21.73 34.15 -10.99
N GLY A 274 22.98 33.80 -11.27
CA GLY A 274 23.37 32.49 -11.75
C GLY A 274 22.65 31.39 -10.97
N PHE A 275 22.23 30.34 -11.69
CA PHE A 275 21.62 29.15 -11.13
C PHE A 275 22.33 28.75 -9.83
N ILE A 276 21.75 29.12 -8.69
CA ILE A 276 22.23 28.65 -7.41
C ILE A 276 21.79 27.20 -7.37
N GLU A 277 22.70 26.30 -7.72
CA GLU A 277 22.59 24.88 -7.46
C GLU A 277 22.15 24.74 -5.99
N ALA A 278 20.88 24.34 -5.78
CA ALA A 278 20.42 23.99 -4.47
C ALA A 278 21.24 22.78 -4.01
N PRO A 279 21.93 22.83 -2.86
CA PRO A 279 22.64 21.66 -2.35
C PRO A 279 21.62 20.56 -2.05
N ILE A 280 21.82 19.43 -2.71
CA ILE A 280 21.19 18.12 -2.49
C ILE A 280 21.29 17.67 -1.03
#